data_AF-A0A5A9ZDY6-F1
#
_entry.id   AF-A0A5A9ZDY6-F1
#
_cell.length_a   1.000
_cell.length_b   1.000
_cell.length_c   1.000
_cell.angle_alpha   90.00
_cell.angle_beta   90.00
_cell.angle_gamma   90.00
#
_symmetry.space_group_name_H-M   'P 1'
#
loop_
_entity.id
_entity.type
_entity.pdbx_description
1 polymer ?
#
loop_
_entity_poly.entity_id
_entity_poly.type
_entity_poly.pdbx_seq_one_letter_code
_entity_poly.pdbx_strand_id
1 'polypeptide(L)'
;MTKLTYQFEQKRIDNMQWSHGAKLFGITALASDEKGRVRKSPLFYLETVSINNYEDDVYFVNNTDDTLSFVAPFRLCRNIDEARAKLNDVNVENVEKVKLYSDDMDRLYADVLPKQGVRIGSIHIIYDSDALMQWFISVPYKGVDTHYGIWRFNIVEKGGIGGSYPLLWEDFSKPSHVVSSECVTERDEMPIEPSLYEERCWVLEQFIEQYDVADAIFILAINDVLYRYCVGWSAPYNESDIQAKDIARKLKEQKPKDAEAVKAIVQAVYDFWFDKGFAKNISMQACAEILSLYQAQITNKKSV
;
A
#
# COMPACT_ATOMS: atom_id res chain seq x y z
N MET A 1 -14.24 -22.64 3.46
CA MET A 1 -14.47 -21.46 2.60
C MET A 1 -13.73 -21.69 1.31
N THR A 2 -14.44 -21.88 0.21
CA THR A 2 -13.89 -21.93 -1.14
C THR A 2 -13.56 -20.49 -1.55
N LYS A 3 -12.30 -20.22 -1.90
CA LYS A 3 -11.85 -18.90 -2.36
C LYS A 3 -12.39 -18.70 -3.78
N LEU A 4 -13.48 -17.96 -3.92
CA LEU A 4 -13.96 -17.51 -5.24
C LEU A 4 -12.87 -16.62 -5.84
N THR A 5 -12.35 -17.03 -7.00
CA THR A 5 -11.31 -16.28 -7.69
C THR A 5 -12.00 -15.49 -8.80
N TYR A 6 -12.16 -14.19 -8.58
CA TYR A 6 -12.75 -13.30 -9.58
C TYR A 6 -11.74 -13.04 -10.69
N GLN A 7 -12.17 -13.12 -11.94
CA GLN A 7 -11.36 -12.66 -13.06
C GLN A 7 -11.30 -11.14 -13.02
N PHE A 8 -10.10 -10.60 -12.80
CA PHE A 8 -9.86 -9.17 -12.80
C PHE A 8 -9.36 -8.74 -14.18
N GLU A 9 -10.05 -7.78 -14.78
CA GLU A 9 -9.62 -7.12 -16.02
C GLU A 9 -9.56 -5.62 -15.78
N GLN A 10 -8.42 -5.01 -16.11
CA GLN A 10 -8.25 -3.56 -15.97
C GLN A 10 -9.19 -2.81 -16.92
N LYS A 11 -10.20 -2.15 -16.36
CA LYS A 11 -11.21 -1.41 -17.12
C LYS A 11 -11.47 -0.05 -16.50
N ARG A 12 -11.62 0.96 -17.36
CA ARG A 12 -11.88 2.36 -16.98
C ARG A 12 -13.18 2.86 -17.60
N ILE A 13 -13.82 3.79 -16.91
CA ILE A 13 -14.99 4.53 -17.41
C ILE A 13 -14.76 6.01 -17.13
N ASP A 14 -14.80 6.83 -18.17
CA ASP A 14 -14.63 8.28 -18.03
C ASP A 14 -15.95 8.99 -17.74
N ASN A 15 -15.85 10.22 -17.25
CA ASN A 15 -16.97 11.15 -17.05
C ASN A 15 -18.09 10.60 -16.15
N MET A 16 -17.74 9.78 -15.15
CA MET A 16 -18.69 9.35 -14.14
C MET A 16 -19.13 10.55 -13.30
N GLN A 17 -20.44 10.80 -13.26
CA GLN A 17 -21.00 11.89 -12.49
C GLN A 17 -21.59 11.38 -11.18
N TRP A 18 -21.21 12.04 -10.08
CA TRP A 18 -21.88 11.84 -8.81
C TRP A 18 -23.34 12.31 -8.90
N SER A 19 -24.26 11.36 -9.03
CA SER A 19 -25.68 11.64 -8.89
C SER A 19 -25.96 11.74 -7.38
N HIS A 20 -26.45 12.88 -6.91
CA HIS A 20 -26.59 13.23 -5.48
C HIS A 20 -27.58 12.35 -4.68
N GLY A 21 -27.99 11.20 -5.23
CA GLY A 21 -28.83 10.21 -4.59
C GLY A 21 -28.02 8.95 -4.28
N ALA A 22 -27.37 8.91 -3.12
CA ALA A 22 -26.92 7.65 -2.55
C ALA A 22 -28.16 6.76 -2.32
N LYS A 23 -28.48 5.87 -3.27
CA LYS A 23 -29.48 4.81 -3.07
C LYS A 23 -28.84 3.69 -2.27
N LEU A 24 -28.54 3.94 -1.01
CA LEU A 24 -28.21 2.87 -0.07
C LEU A 24 -29.46 2.01 0.12
N PHE A 25 -29.55 0.90 -0.60
CA PHE A 25 -30.52 -0.16 -0.30
C PHE A 25 -30.04 -0.89 0.96
N GLY A 26 -30.86 -0.89 2.01
CA GLY A 26 -30.65 -1.76 3.19
C GLY A 26 -30.52 -1.07 4.55
N ILE A 27 -30.38 0.26 4.62
CA ILE A 27 -30.43 0.98 5.88
C ILE A 27 -31.71 1.83 5.87
N THR A 28 -32.66 1.50 6.73
CA THR A 28 -33.81 2.38 7.02
C THR A 28 -33.29 3.76 7.38
N ALA A 29 -33.33 4.69 6.43
CA ALA A 29 -33.15 6.10 6.70
C ALA A 29 -34.25 6.50 7.68
N LEU A 30 -33.89 6.80 8.93
CA LEU A 30 -34.81 7.39 9.88
C LEU A 30 -35.26 8.73 9.28
N ALA A 31 -36.57 8.91 9.14
CA ALA A 31 -37.21 10.08 8.52
C ALA A 31 -36.89 11.43 9.21
N SER A 32 -36.12 11.42 10.29
CA SER A 32 -35.59 12.61 10.96
C SER A 32 -34.33 13.20 10.32
N ASP A 33 -33.64 12.48 9.42
CA ASP A 33 -32.31 12.85 8.92
C ASP A 33 -32.29 13.81 7.72
N GLU A 34 -33.45 14.16 7.16
CA GLU A 34 -33.54 14.96 5.92
C GLU A 34 -33.52 16.48 6.14
N LYS A 35 -33.82 16.98 7.35
CA LYS A 35 -33.87 18.42 7.62
C LYS A 35 -32.56 18.91 8.24
N GLY A 36 -31.60 19.26 7.37
CA GLY A 36 -30.42 20.05 7.77
C GLY A 36 -29.06 19.46 7.42
N ARG A 37 -28.98 18.32 6.72
CA ARG A 37 -27.69 17.82 6.22
C ARG A 37 -27.17 18.76 5.13
N VAL A 38 -26.07 19.46 5.42
CA VAL A 38 -25.15 19.95 4.39
C VAL A 38 -24.84 18.74 3.51
N ARG A 39 -25.23 18.79 2.23
CA ARG A 39 -24.99 17.72 1.27
C ARG A 39 -23.49 17.66 1.02
N LYS A 40 -22.78 16.83 1.77
CA LYS A 40 -21.36 16.57 1.55
C LYS A 40 -21.20 15.81 0.23
N SER A 41 -20.29 16.27 -0.61
CA SER A 41 -19.86 15.49 -1.77
C SER A 41 -18.78 14.50 -1.36
N PRO A 42 -18.81 13.24 -1.85
CA PRO A 42 -17.71 12.32 -1.61
C PRO A 42 -16.48 12.73 -2.45
N LEU A 43 -15.28 12.65 -1.89
CA LEU A 43 -14.03 12.70 -2.67
C LEU A 43 -13.89 11.43 -3.50
N PHE A 44 -14.24 10.30 -2.89
CA PHE A 44 -14.17 8.98 -3.50
C PHE A 44 -15.42 8.19 -3.17
N TYR A 45 -15.91 7.41 -4.13
CA TYR A 45 -17.05 6.52 -3.94
C TYR A 45 -16.89 5.27 -4.80
N LEU A 46 -17.64 4.21 -4.47
CA LEU A 46 -17.80 3.06 -5.35
C LEU A 46 -19.09 3.18 -6.14
N GLU A 47 -19.05 2.77 -7.40
CA GLU A 47 -20.21 2.71 -8.28
C GLU A 47 -20.36 1.30 -8.83
N THR A 48 -21.56 0.76 -8.71
CA THR A 48 -21.90 -0.55 -9.25
C THR A 48 -22.57 -0.40 -10.61
N VAL A 49 -22.01 -1.02 -11.64
CA VAL A 49 -22.51 -0.97 -13.02
C VAL A 49 -22.89 -2.38 -13.47
N SER A 50 -24.17 -2.59 -13.73
CA SER A 50 -24.65 -3.89 -14.21
C SER A 50 -24.12 -4.20 -15.61
N ILE A 51 -23.44 -5.34 -15.73
CA ILE A 51 -23.00 -5.88 -17.02
C ILE A 51 -24.14 -6.66 -17.64
N ASN A 52 -24.84 -7.46 -16.83
CA ASN A 52 -25.98 -8.28 -17.23
C ASN A 52 -26.87 -8.58 -16.00
N ASN A 53 -27.87 -9.46 -16.16
CA ASN A 53 -28.82 -9.80 -15.09
C ASN A 53 -28.23 -10.60 -13.90
N TYR A 54 -26.96 -10.98 -13.97
CA TYR A 54 -26.30 -11.88 -13.02
C TYR A 54 -24.95 -11.36 -12.52
N GLU A 55 -24.45 -10.27 -13.07
CA GLU A 55 -23.12 -9.75 -12.78
C GLU A 55 -23.10 -8.23 -12.81
N ASP A 56 -22.56 -7.67 -11.73
CA ASP A 56 -22.34 -6.25 -11.54
C ASP A 56 -20.84 -5.99 -11.39
N ASP A 57 -20.29 -5.04 -12.16
CA ASP A 57 -18.93 -4.53 -11.93
C ASP A 57 -18.95 -3.48 -10.81
N VAL A 58 -17.93 -3.48 -9.97
CA VAL A 58 -17.70 -2.45 -8.95
C VAL A 58 -16.54 -1.56 -9.40
N TYR A 59 -16.79 -0.26 -9.50
CA TYR A 59 -15.79 0.74 -9.85
C TYR A 59 -15.45 1.61 -8.65
N PHE A 60 -14.16 1.86 -8.42
CA PHE A 60 -13.72 3.01 -7.62
C PHE A 60 -13.77 4.26 -8.48
N VAL A 61 -14.38 5.33 -7.99
CA VAL A 61 -14.52 6.58 -8.72
C VAL A 61 -13.75 7.70 -8.03
N ASN A 62 -12.84 8.32 -8.78
CA ASN A 62 -12.18 9.55 -8.39
C ASN A 62 -13.14 10.73 -8.61
N ASN A 63 -13.85 11.17 -7.56
CA ASN A 63 -14.75 12.32 -7.67
C ASN A 63 -14.05 13.66 -7.40
N THR A 64 -12.72 13.69 -7.34
CA THR A 64 -11.95 14.93 -7.17
C THR A 64 -11.70 15.60 -8.52
N ASP A 65 -11.09 16.78 -8.48
CA ASP A 65 -10.61 17.49 -9.68
C ASP A 65 -9.12 17.21 -9.96
N ASP A 66 -8.48 16.38 -9.13
CA ASP A 66 -7.08 16.00 -9.24
C ASP A 66 -6.91 14.63 -9.88
N THR A 67 -5.81 14.41 -10.58
CA THR A 67 -5.42 13.07 -11.04
C THR A 67 -4.76 12.33 -9.88
N LEU A 68 -5.26 11.15 -9.54
CA LEU A 68 -4.60 10.28 -8.56
C LEU A 68 -3.43 9.57 -9.24
N SER A 69 -2.25 9.61 -8.64
CA SER A 69 -1.08 8.91 -9.22
C SER A 69 -1.31 7.40 -9.31
N PHE A 70 -2.06 6.82 -8.37
CA PHE A 70 -2.55 5.45 -8.50
C PHE A 70 -3.85 5.17 -7.75
N VAL A 71 -4.50 4.07 -8.11
CA VAL A 71 -5.51 3.37 -7.31
C VAL A 71 -5.11 1.89 -7.22
N ALA A 72 -4.85 1.42 -6.00
CA ALA A 72 -4.51 0.03 -5.72
C ALA A 72 -5.72 -0.68 -5.07
N PRO A 73 -6.47 -1.54 -5.79
CA PRO A 73 -7.59 -2.29 -5.25
C PRO A 73 -7.14 -3.50 -4.40
N PHE A 74 -6.10 -3.29 -3.59
CA PHE A 74 -5.50 -4.26 -2.70
C PHE A 74 -4.75 -3.53 -1.59
N ARG A 75 -4.31 -4.29 -0.59
CA ARG A 75 -3.51 -3.75 0.52
C ARG A 75 -2.05 -3.66 0.09
N LEU A 76 -1.54 -2.43 0.02
CA LEU A 76 -0.10 -2.19 -0.08
C LEU A 76 0.56 -2.57 1.24
N CYS A 77 1.65 -3.35 1.18
CA CYS A 77 2.39 -3.71 2.39
C CYS A 77 3.52 -2.70 2.65
N ARG A 78 3.80 -2.47 3.94
CA ARG A 78 4.92 -1.62 4.33
C ARG A 78 6.26 -2.35 4.20
N ASN A 79 6.32 -3.65 4.49
CA ASN A 79 7.57 -4.39 4.52
C ASN A 79 7.39 -5.87 4.16
N ILE A 80 8.52 -6.60 4.10
CA ILE A 80 8.54 -8.05 3.84
C ILE A 80 7.63 -8.84 4.78
N ASP A 81 7.49 -8.42 6.06
CA ASP A 81 6.74 -9.17 7.06
C ASP A 81 5.23 -9.06 6.80
N GLU A 82 4.76 -7.85 6.46
CA GLU A 82 3.38 -7.62 6.04
C GLU A 82 3.04 -8.38 4.76
N ALA A 83 3.98 -8.47 3.83
CA ALA A 83 3.88 -9.31 2.63
C ALA A 83 4.02 -10.82 2.91
N ARG A 84 4.34 -11.19 4.16
CA ARG A 84 4.59 -12.57 4.61
C ARG A 84 5.73 -13.26 3.85
N ALA A 85 6.68 -12.48 3.33
CA ALA A 85 7.90 -12.98 2.74
C ALA A 85 8.92 -13.30 3.84
N LYS A 86 9.51 -14.49 3.81
CA LYS A 86 10.56 -14.88 4.77
C LYS A 86 11.94 -14.59 4.18
N LEU A 87 12.77 -13.87 4.93
CA LEU A 87 14.12 -13.45 4.53
C LEU A 87 15.01 -14.56 3.95
N ASN A 88 14.90 -15.80 4.44
CA ASN A 88 15.79 -16.90 4.05
C ASN A 88 15.07 -18.05 3.32
N ASP A 89 13.83 -17.84 2.88
CA ASP A 89 13.05 -18.89 2.20
C ASP A 89 13.15 -18.71 0.69
N VAL A 90 14.13 -19.40 0.10
CA VAL A 90 14.51 -19.30 -1.30
C VAL A 90 13.58 -20.16 -2.16
N ASN A 91 12.48 -19.56 -2.60
CA ASN A 91 11.60 -20.14 -3.61
C ASN A 91 11.02 -19.02 -4.50
N VAL A 92 10.55 -19.40 -5.69
CA VAL A 92 10.03 -18.45 -6.69
C VAL A 92 8.87 -17.63 -6.13
N GLU A 93 7.97 -18.25 -5.38
CA GLU A 93 6.80 -17.58 -4.79
C GLU A 93 7.20 -16.45 -3.83
N ASN A 94 8.22 -16.66 -2.99
CA ASN A 94 8.69 -15.63 -2.08
C ASN A 94 9.47 -14.53 -2.78
N VAL A 95 10.24 -14.83 -3.83
CA VAL A 95 10.92 -13.80 -4.62
C VAL A 95 9.89 -12.87 -5.27
N GLU A 96 8.82 -13.42 -5.83
CA GLU A 96 7.72 -12.62 -6.41
C GLU A 96 7.00 -11.78 -5.33
N LYS A 97 6.74 -12.34 -4.14
CA LYS A 97 6.20 -11.56 -3.01
C LYS A 97 7.12 -10.41 -2.58
N VAL A 98 8.43 -10.64 -2.59
CA VAL A 98 9.40 -9.59 -2.25
C VAL A 98 9.41 -8.51 -3.31
N LYS A 99 9.28 -8.83 -4.61
CA LYS A 99 9.24 -7.84 -5.70
C LYS A 99 8.08 -6.86 -5.57
N LEU A 100 6.86 -7.35 -5.29
CA LEU A 100 5.67 -6.51 -5.30
C LEU A 100 5.18 -6.04 -3.93
N TYR A 101 5.44 -6.76 -2.84
CA TYR A 101 4.74 -6.54 -1.56
C TYR A 101 3.19 -6.56 -1.67
N SER A 102 2.63 -7.20 -2.70
CA SER A 102 1.27 -7.75 -2.83
C SER A 102 1.21 -8.52 -4.17
N ASP A 103 0.54 -9.67 -4.26
CA ASP A 103 0.43 -10.45 -5.51
C ASP A 103 -0.38 -9.75 -6.63
N ASP A 104 -0.89 -8.55 -6.39
CA ASP A 104 -1.96 -7.92 -7.17
C ASP A 104 -1.52 -6.63 -7.92
N MET A 105 -0.22 -6.40 -8.16
CA MET A 105 0.23 -5.19 -8.89
C MET A 105 -0.23 -5.14 -10.34
N ASP A 106 -0.56 -6.28 -10.94
CA ASP A 106 -1.27 -6.37 -12.21
C ASP A 106 -2.67 -5.72 -12.15
N ARG A 107 -3.19 -5.45 -10.95
CA ARG A 107 -4.47 -4.77 -10.70
C ARG A 107 -4.34 -3.29 -10.40
N LEU A 108 -3.13 -2.74 -10.38
CA LEU A 108 -2.88 -1.33 -10.12
C LEU A 108 -3.34 -0.46 -11.30
N TYR A 109 -4.08 0.61 -11.00
CA TYR A 109 -4.36 1.66 -11.97
C TYR A 109 -3.47 2.87 -11.71
N ALA A 110 -2.58 3.20 -12.64
CA ALA A 110 -1.85 4.48 -12.62
C ALA A 110 -2.71 5.63 -13.19
N ASP A 111 -2.41 6.87 -12.83
CA ASP A 111 -2.97 8.09 -13.45
C ASP A 111 -4.50 8.06 -13.59
N VAL A 112 -5.21 7.92 -12.46
CA VAL A 112 -6.67 7.89 -12.47
C VAL A 112 -7.22 9.33 -12.53
N LEU A 113 -7.77 9.67 -13.68
CA LEU A 113 -8.21 11.03 -14.01
C LEU A 113 -9.39 11.50 -13.13
N PRO A 114 -9.63 12.83 -13.05
CA PRO A 114 -10.84 13.37 -12.47
C PRO A 114 -12.10 12.75 -13.09
N LYS A 115 -13.05 12.37 -12.24
CA LYS A 115 -14.33 11.74 -12.63
C LYS A 115 -14.18 10.42 -13.37
N GLN A 116 -13.04 9.76 -13.26
CA GLN A 116 -12.80 8.44 -13.84
C GLN A 116 -13.12 7.34 -12.82
N GLY A 117 -13.85 6.32 -13.28
CA GLY A 117 -14.07 5.06 -12.58
C GLY A 117 -13.08 4.00 -13.03
N VAL A 118 -12.51 3.24 -12.10
CA VAL A 118 -11.64 2.08 -12.37
C VAL A 118 -12.22 0.82 -11.73
N ARG A 119 -12.31 -0.28 -12.48
CA ARG A 119 -12.94 -1.53 -12.01
C ARG A 119 -12.07 -2.17 -10.92
N ILE A 120 -12.63 -2.36 -9.74
CA ILE A 120 -11.92 -2.96 -8.59
C ILE A 120 -12.39 -4.39 -8.29
N GLY A 121 -13.46 -4.83 -8.93
CA GLY A 121 -13.99 -6.18 -8.81
C GLY A 121 -15.35 -6.31 -9.49
N SER A 122 -15.97 -7.48 -9.32
CA SER A 122 -17.32 -7.76 -9.79
C SER A 122 -18.03 -8.64 -8.78
N ILE A 123 -19.36 -8.63 -8.83
CA ILE A 123 -20.24 -9.36 -7.94
C ILE A 123 -21.20 -10.17 -8.81
N HIS A 124 -21.27 -11.48 -8.57
CA HIS A 124 -22.29 -12.34 -9.15
C HIS A 124 -23.53 -12.35 -8.27
N ILE A 125 -24.56 -11.62 -8.69
CA ILE A 125 -25.76 -11.30 -7.91
C ILE A 125 -26.41 -12.53 -7.26
N ILE A 126 -26.48 -13.67 -7.96
CA ILE A 126 -27.13 -14.89 -7.46
C ILE A 126 -26.29 -15.63 -6.41
N TYR A 127 -24.96 -15.62 -6.56
CA TYR A 127 -24.07 -16.42 -5.72
C TYR A 127 -23.54 -15.63 -4.54
N ASP A 128 -23.34 -14.32 -4.73
CA ASP A 128 -22.67 -13.46 -3.76
C ASP A 128 -23.66 -12.73 -2.85
N SER A 129 -24.98 -12.84 -3.08
CA SER A 129 -26.02 -12.18 -2.28
C SER A 129 -25.96 -12.50 -0.79
N ASP A 130 -25.48 -13.69 -0.44
CA ASP A 130 -25.29 -14.14 0.94
C ASP A 130 -23.84 -14.10 1.42
N ALA A 131 -22.91 -13.76 0.54
CA ALA A 131 -21.50 -13.61 0.88
C ALA A 131 -21.24 -12.26 1.56
N LEU A 132 -20.29 -12.28 2.49
CA LEU A 132 -19.66 -11.07 2.98
C LEU A 132 -18.52 -10.73 2.04
N MET A 133 -18.65 -9.60 1.35
CA MET A 133 -17.64 -9.11 0.42
C MET A 133 -16.76 -8.09 1.13
N GLN A 134 -15.46 -8.15 0.87
CA GLN A 134 -14.48 -7.22 1.42
C GLN A 134 -13.60 -6.65 0.31
N TRP A 135 -13.45 -5.34 0.30
CA TRP A 135 -12.54 -4.63 -0.61
C TRP A 135 -11.54 -3.79 0.18
N PHE A 136 -10.29 -3.88 -0.24
CA PHE A 136 -9.22 -2.99 0.20
C PHE A 136 -8.86 -2.06 -0.94
N ILE A 137 -8.75 -0.77 -0.65
CA ILE A 137 -8.39 0.23 -1.67
C ILE A 137 -7.39 1.19 -1.05
N SER A 138 -6.23 1.34 -1.69
CA SER A 138 -5.22 2.32 -1.31
C SER A 138 -5.10 3.39 -2.39
N VAL A 139 -5.19 4.67 -2.01
CA VAL A 139 -5.04 5.80 -2.93
C VAL A 139 -4.19 6.90 -2.30
N PRO A 140 -3.25 7.51 -3.04
CA PRO A 140 -2.55 8.69 -2.60
C PRO A 140 -3.44 9.91 -2.84
N TYR A 141 -3.66 10.72 -1.81
CA TYR A 141 -4.39 11.96 -1.98
C TYR A 141 -3.91 13.04 -1.01
N LYS A 142 -3.79 14.26 -1.53
CA LYS A 142 -3.43 15.45 -0.78
C LYS A 142 -4.55 16.47 -0.96
N GLY A 143 -5.35 16.68 0.08
CA GLY A 143 -6.27 17.80 0.14
C GLY A 143 -5.56 19.15 0.14
N VAL A 144 -6.28 20.20 -0.27
CA VAL A 144 -5.79 21.59 -0.44
C VAL A 144 -4.96 22.10 0.75
N ASP A 145 -5.32 21.73 1.98
CA ASP A 145 -4.62 22.14 3.21
C ASP A 145 -4.14 20.94 4.07
N THR A 146 -3.96 19.77 3.47
CA THR A 146 -3.52 18.56 4.17
C THR A 146 -2.15 18.09 3.70
N HIS A 147 -1.48 17.28 4.53
CA HIS A 147 -0.26 16.61 4.12
C HIS A 147 -0.58 15.50 3.11
N TYR A 148 0.37 15.20 2.23
CA TYR A 148 0.29 14.00 1.40
C TYR A 148 0.16 12.77 2.30
N GLY A 149 -0.78 11.90 1.97
CA GLY A 149 -0.96 10.64 2.67
C GLY A 149 -1.59 9.59 1.76
N ILE A 150 -1.42 8.33 2.16
CA ILE A 150 -2.06 7.20 1.49
C ILE A 150 -3.32 6.85 2.28
N TRP A 151 -4.46 7.08 1.67
CA TRP A 151 -5.76 6.69 2.18
C TRP A 151 -5.98 5.20 1.95
N ARG A 152 -6.30 4.48 3.02
CA ARG A 152 -6.61 3.06 3.03
C ARG A 152 -8.07 2.86 3.41
N PHE A 153 -8.84 2.32 2.49
CA PHE A 153 -10.24 1.97 2.68
C PHE A 153 -10.38 0.47 2.91
N ASN A 154 -11.16 0.12 3.91
CA ASN A 154 -11.63 -1.25 4.14
C ASN A 154 -13.16 -1.21 4.12
N ILE A 155 -13.73 -1.85 3.11
CA ILE A 155 -15.18 -1.90 2.88
C ILE A 155 -15.62 -3.34 3.07
N VAL A 156 -16.67 -3.53 3.86
CA VAL A 156 -17.26 -4.85 4.11
C VAL A 156 -18.76 -4.72 3.94
N GLU A 157 -19.32 -5.45 2.97
CA GLU A 157 -20.74 -5.37 2.64
C GLU A 157 -21.31 -6.77 2.39
N LYS A 158 -22.54 -7.01 2.86
CA LYS A 158 -23.24 -8.27 2.57
C LYS A 158 -23.98 -8.14 1.25
N GLY A 159 -23.78 -9.10 0.34
CA GLY A 159 -24.54 -9.16 -0.91
C GLY A 159 -24.11 -8.17 -1.99
N GLY A 160 -22.99 -7.48 -1.78
CA GLY A 160 -22.45 -6.53 -2.74
C GLY A 160 -22.81 -5.07 -2.47
N ILE A 161 -22.26 -4.18 -3.29
CA ILE A 161 -22.52 -2.74 -3.18
C ILE A 161 -23.69 -2.38 -4.09
N GLY A 162 -24.77 -1.85 -3.50
CA GLY A 162 -25.91 -1.35 -4.26
C GLY A 162 -25.76 0.12 -4.66
N GLY A 163 -25.50 0.38 -5.94
CA GLY A 163 -25.38 1.75 -6.48
C GLY A 163 -24.16 2.51 -5.95
N SER A 164 -24.32 3.81 -5.69
CA SER A 164 -23.22 4.68 -5.28
C SER A 164 -22.93 4.60 -3.77
N TYR A 165 -21.68 4.29 -3.41
CA TYR A 165 -21.22 4.00 -2.05
C TYR A 165 -20.06 4.93 -1.64
N PRO A 166 -20.33 6.03 -0.92
CA PRO A 166 -19.30 6.97 -0.50
C PRO A 166 -18.19 6.31 0.33
N LEU A 167 -16.92 6.65 0.06
CA LEU A 167 -15.76 6.16 0.82
C LEU A 167 -15.17 7.23 1.75
N LEU A 168 -15.16 8.47 1.29
CA LEU A 168 -14.59 9.61 2.01
C LEU A 168 -15.33 10.88 1.63
N TRP A 169 -15.73 11.68 2.61
CA TRP A 169 -16.35 12.98 2.36
C TRP A 169 -15.30 14.07 2.09
N GLU A 170 -15.71 15.17 1.45
CA GLU A 170 -14.86 16.34 1.16
C GLU A 170 -14.19 16.97 2.39
N ASP A 171 -14.74 16.76 3.58
CA ASP A 171 -14.18 17.20 4.86
C ASP A 171 -13.31 16.13 5.53
N PHE A 172 -12.91 15.09 4.78
CA PHE A 172 -12.13 13.94 5.25
C PHE A 172 -12.81 13.08 6.31
N SER A 173 -14.10 13.28 6.57
CA SER A 173 -14.84 12.42 7.49
C SER A 173 -15.18 11.08 6.84
N LYS A 174 -15.07 10.00 7.63
CA LYS A 174 -15.43 8.64 7.22
C LYS A 174 -16.97 8.48 7.23
N PRO A 175 -17.60 7.99 6.16
CA PRO A 175 -19.01 7.61 6.17
C PRO A 175 -19.29 6.47 7.17
N SER A 176 -20.49 6.44 7.78
CA SER A 176 -20.82 5.49 8.86
C SER A 176 -20.79 4.02 8.44
N HIS A 177 -21.01 3.73 7.15
CA HIS A 177 -21.05 2.37 6.60
C HIS A 177 -19.66 1.83 6.24
N VAL A 178 -18.65 2.69 6.06
CA VAL A 178 -17.28 2.26 5.77
C VAL A 178 -16.65 1.72 7.06
N VAL A 179 -16.03 0.53 7.03
CA VAL A 179 -15.40 -0.07 8.22
C VAL A 179 -14.23 0.80 8.67
N SER A 180 -13.24 1.03 7.80
CA SER A 180 -12.16 1.97 8.06
C SER A 180 -11.79 2.80 6.82
N SER A 181 -11.39 4.04 7.11
CA SER A 181 -10.86 5.02 6.17
C SER A 181 -9.72 5.71 6.90
N GLU A 182 -8.52 5.17 6.75
CA GLU A 182 -7.33 5.61 7.47
C GLU A 182 -6.42 6.36 6.52
N CYS A 183 -5.94 7.53 6.94
CA CYS A 183 -4.91 8.25 6.19
C CYS A 183 -3.56 7.99 6.84
N VAL A 184 -2.65 7.37 6.09
CA VAL A 184 -1.28 7.12 6.54
C VAL A 184 -0.40 8.26 6.06
N THR A 185 0.07 9.06 7.01
CA THR A 185 0.99 10.19 6.78
C THR A 185 2.35 9.99 7.42
N GLU A 186 2.44 9.10 8.41
CA GLU A 186 3.68 8.81 9.12
C GLU A 186 4.60 7.93 8.28
N ARG A 187 5.87 8.31 8.22
CA ARG A 187 6.88 7.70 7.34
C ARG A 187 7.17 6.24 7.68
N ASP A 188 7.05 5.87 8.96
CA ASP A 188 7.24 4.51 9.44
C ASP A 188 6.08 3.57 9.07
N GLU A 189 4.88 4.11 8.86
CA GLU A 189 3.68 3.34 8.50
C GLU A 189 3.38 3.34 6.99
N MET A 190 4.03 4.26 6.25
CA MET A 190 3.80 4.43 4.81
C MET A 190 4.23 3.18 4.04
N PRO A 191 3.38 2.63 3.15
CA PRO A 191 3.78 1.50 2.33
C PRO A 191 4.84 1.91 1.29
N ILE A 192 5.51 0.92 0.70
CA ILE A 192 6.31 1.20 -0.50
C ILE A 192 5.35 1.60 -1.62
N GLU A 193 5.60 2.74 -2.24
CA GLU A 193 4.72 3.26 -3.27
C GLU A 193 4.84 2.44 -4.57
N PRO A 194 3.72 2.19 -5.26
CA PRO A 194 3.73 1.50 -6.56
C PRO A 194 4.62 2.15 -7.62
N SER A 195 4.83 3.46 -7.55
CA SER A 195 5.72 4.21 -8.45
C SER A 195 7.17 3.75 -8.43
N LEU A 196 7.61 3.13 -7.32
CA LEU A 196 8.97 2.61 -7.16
C LEU A 196 9.11 1.16 -7.61
N TYR A 197 8.01 0.53 -8.02
CA TYR A 197 7.96 -0.92 -8.24
C TYR A 197 9.03 -1.40 -9.24
N GLU A 198 9.12 -0.75 -10.39
CA GLU A 198 10.08 -1.13 -11.44
C GLU A 198 11.53 -0.94 -10.98
N GLU A 199 11.83 0.21 -10.38
CA GLU A 199 13.17 0.52 -9.85
C GLU A 199 13.57 -0.46 -8.75
N ARG A 200 12.64 -0.77 -7.85
CA ARG A 200 12.85 -1.71 -6.75
C ARG A 200 13.07 -3.14 -7.23
N CYS A 201 12.33 -3.59 -8.25
CA CYS A 201 12.53 -4.90 -8.87
C CYS A 201 13.90 -4.99 -9.52
N TRP A 202 14.30 -3.94 -10.25
CA TRP A 202 15.61 -3.86 -10.87
C TRP A 202 16.75 -3.94 -9.83
N VAL A 203 16.63 -3.21 -8.71
CA VAL A 203 17.60 -3.28 -7.61
C VAL A 203 17.70 -4.70 -7.03
N LEU A 204 16.56 -5.38 -6.83
CA LEU A 204 16.56 -6.76 -6.33
C LEU A 204 17.25 -7.73 -7.29
N GLU A 205 16.99 -7.62 -8.60
CA GLU A 205 17.63 -8.45 -9.61
C GLU A 205 19.15 -8.26 -9.60
N GLN A 206 19.61 -7.02 -9.50
CA GLN A 206 21.04 -6.70 -9.35
C GLN A 206 21.64 -7.29 -8.07
N PHE A 207 20.91 -7.34 -6.97
CA PHE A 207 21.39 -7.98 -5.74
C PHE A 207 21.44 -9.50 -5.87
N ILE A 208 20.46 -10.13 -6.53
CA ILE A 208 20.46 -11.59 -6.76
C ILE A 208 21.62 -12.02 -7.68
N GLU A 209 22.04 -11.16 -8.62
CA GLU A 209 23.24 -11.43 -9.43
C GLU A 209 24.54 -11.41 -8.62
N GLN A 210 24.59 -10.62 -7.54
CA GLN A 210 25.79 -10.38 -6.73
C GLN A 210 25.84 -11.22 -5.45
N TYR A 211 24.69 -11.63 -4.92
CA TYR A 211 24.52 -12.30 -3.64
C TYR A 211 23.55 -13.48 -3.76
N ASP A 212 23.52 -14.37 -2.77
CA ASP A 212 22.44 -15.35 -2.70
C ASP A 212 21.08 -14.65 -2.49
N VAL A 213 20.00 -15.34 -2.86
CA VAL A 213 18.63 -14.78 -2.81
C VAL A 213 18.26 -14.28 -1.40
N ALA A 214 18.66 -14.99 -0.35
CA ALA A 214 18.32 -14.60 1.02
C ALA A 214 19.05 -13.31 1.44
N ASP A 215 20.33 -13.20 1.09
CA ASP A 215 21.13 -12.01 1.32
C ASP A 215 20.64 -10.84 0.46
N ALA A 216 20.21 -11.08 -0.79
CA ALA A 216 19.62 -10.06 -1.66
C ALA A 216 18.30 -9.49 -1.09
N ILE A 217 17.39 -10.35 -0.64
CA ILE A 217 16.13 -9.94 0.00
C ILE A 217 16.42 -9.13 1.28
N PHE A 218 17.40 -9.55 2.08
CA PHE A 218 17.80 -8.82 3.28
C PHE A 218 18.34 -7.41 2.98
N ILE A 219 19.21 -7.29 1.97
CA ILE A 219 19.74 -5.98 1.55
C ILE A 219 18.61 -5.09 1.02
N LEU A 220 17.70 -5.63 0.21
CA LEU A 220 16.53 -4.90 -0.29
C LEU A 220 15.63 -4.42 0.86
N ALA A 221 15.39 -5.27 1.87
CA ALA A 221 14.59 -4.90 3.03
C ALA A 221 15.23 -3.76 3.85
N ILE A 222 16.56 -3.72 3.95
CA ILE A 222 17.27 -2.56 4.52
C ILE A 222 17.04 -1.32 3.65
N ASN A 223 17.16 -1.44 2.33
CA ASN A 223 16.96 -0.33 1.41
C ASN A 223 15.54 0.26 1.52
N ASP A 224 14.53 -0.61 1.64
CA ASP A 224 13.14 -0.23 1.89
C ASP A 224 12.99 0.62 3.16
N VAL A 225 13.68 0.24 4.25
CA VAL A 225 13.68 1.01 5.50
C VAL A 225 14.37 2.37 5.31
N LEU A 226 15.54 2.41 4.67
CA LEU A 226 16.27 3.66 4.44
C LEU A 226 15.42 4.65 3.62
N TYR A 227 14.76 4.15 2.57
CA TYR A 227 13.86 4.92 1.72
C TYR A 227 12.66 5.47 2.51
N ARG A 228 11.89 4.61 3.21
CA ARG A 228 10.69 5.02 3.96
C ARG A 228 11.00 6.10 5.00
N TYR A 229 12.10 5.94 5.73
CA TYR A 229 12.52 6.89 6.76
C TYR A 229 13.35 8.06 6.25
N CYS A 230 13.57 8.16 4.93
CA CYS A 230 14.38 9.21 4.29
C CYS A 230 15.77 9.37 4.94
N VAL A 231 16.43 8.24 5.25
CA VAL A 231 17.74 8.25 5.90
C VAL A 231 18.78 8.81 4.94
N GLY A 232 19.39 9.94 5.31
CA GLY A 232 20.42 10.58 4.50
C GLY A 232 19.93 11.14 3.17
N TRP A 233 18.73 11.74 3.18
CA TRP A 233 18.05 12.41 2.05
C TRP A 233 17.16 11.49 1.20
N SER A 234 16.16 12.08 0.55
CA SER A 234 15.18 11.42 -0.33
C SER A 234 15.78 11.16 -1.71
N ALA A 235 16.95 10.53 -1.73
CA ALA A 235 17.56 10.11 -2.98
C ALA A 235 16.63 9.10 -3.70
N PRO A 236 16.66 9.02 -5.04
CA PRO A 236 16.05 7.93 -5.79
C PRO A 236 16.31 6.57 -5.14
N TYR A 237 15.37 5.63 -5.25
CA TYR A 237 15.42 4.38 -4.48
C TYR A 237 16.71 3.58 -4.75
N ASN A 238 17.22 3.65 -5.98
CA ASN A 238 18.46 3.04 -6.41
C ASN A 238 19.73 3.69 -5.86
N GLU A 239 19.70 4.93 -5.38
CA GLU A 239 20.88 5.61 -4.84
C GLU A 239 21.21 5.18 -3.40
N SER A 240 20.23 4.59 -2.71
CA SER A 240 20.41 4.04 -1.34
C SER A 240 20.91 2.59 -1.32
N ASP A 241 21.04 1.96 -2.50
CA ASP A 241 21.36 0.53 -2.65
C ASP A 241 22.77 0.20 -2.12
N ILE A 242 23.74 1.07 -2.37
CA ILE A 242 25.13 0.95 -1.92
C ILE A 242 25.22 1.03 -0.39
N GLN A 243 24.52 1.97 0.23
CA GLN A 243 24.50 2.12 1.69
C GLN A 243 23.81 0.91 2.33
N ALA A 244 22.73 0.39 1.73
CA ALA A 244 22.08 -0.82 2.18
C ALA A 244 23.02 -2.04 2.17
N LYS A 245 23.83 -2.22 1.10
CA LYS A 245 24.87 -3.27 1.02
C LYS A 245 25.90 -3.14 2.14
N ASP A 246 26.42 -1.93 2.35
CA ASP A 246 27.44 -1.68 3.37
C ASP A 246 26.91 -1.85 4.80
N ILE A 247 25.68 -1.43 5.06
CA ILE A 247 25.00 -1.66 6.34
C ILE A 247 24.83 -3.16 6.55
N ALA A 248 24.30 -3.89 5.57
CA ALA A 248 24.11 -5.35 5.66
C ALA A 248 25.41 -6.09 6.00
N ARG A 249 26.52 -5.72 5.34
CA ARG A 249 27.85 -6.26 5.63
C ARG A 249 28.30 -5.96 7.06
N LYS A 250 28.22 -4.69 7.49
CA LYS A 250 28.65 -4.28 8.84
C LYS A 250 27.80 -4.91 9.95
N LEU A 251 26.50 -5.10 9.72
CA LEU A 251 25.62 -5.82 10.65
C LEU A 251 26.12 -7.26 10.90
N LYS A 252 26.51 -7.97 9.84
CA LYS A 252 27.06 -9.33 9.93
C LYS A 252 28.43 -9.37 10.63
N GLU A 253 29.30 -8.39 10.36
CA GLU A 253 30.63 -8.28 10.96
C GLU A 253 30.58 -7.92 12.45
N GLN A 254 29.79 -6.89 12.80
CA GLN A 254 29.79 -6.30 14.15
C GLN A 254 28.77 -6.94 15.09
N LYS A 255 27.73 -7.60 14.55
CA LYS A 255 26.71 -8.33 15.30
C LYS A 255 26.05 -7.48 16.41
N PRO A 256 25.44 -6.34 16.05
CA PRO A 256 24.84 -5.44 17.03
C PRO A 256 23.72 -6.14 17.81
N LYS A 257 23.51 -5.69 19.06
CA LYS A 257 22.51 -6.26 19.98
C LYS A 257 21.34 -5.31 20.25
N ASP A 258 21.48 -4.04 19.91
CA ASP A 258 20.53 -2.97 20.18
C ASP A 258 20.48 -1.97 19.03
N ALA A 259 19.44 -1.12 19.04
CA ALA A 259 19.17 -0.17 17.97
C ALA A 259 20.21 0.97 17.95
N GLU A 260 20.82 1.29 19.09
CA GLU A 260 21.88 2.29 19.22
C GLU A 260 23.14 1.86 18.46
N ALA A 261 23.53 0.59 18.56
CA ALA A 261 24.64 0.04 17.78
C ALA A 261 24.32 0.04 16.28
N VAL A 262 23.07 -0.28 15.89
CA VAL A 262 22.64 -0.16 14.48
C VAL A 262 22.71 1.29 14.01
N LYS A 263 22.27 2.25 14.82
CA LYS A 263 22.37 3.67 14.49
C LYS A 263 23.82 4.10 14.26
N ALA A 264 24.75 3.64 15.10
CA ALA A 264 26.18 3.90 14.92
C ALA A 264 26.72 3.32 13.60
N ILE A 265 26.28 2.11 13.22
CA ILE A 265 26.62 1.50 11.93
C ILE A 265 26.08 2.34 10.76
N VAL A 266 24.79 2.70 10.79
CA VAL A 266 24.16 3.51 9.73
C VAL A 266 24.86 4.86 9.61
N GLN A 267 25.10 5.55 10.74
CA GLN A 267 25.83 6.82 10.75
C GLN A 267 27.22 6.67 10.12
N ALA A 268 27.98 5.64 10.50
CA ALA A 268 29.34 5.42 9.97
C ALA A 268 29.34 5.13 8.46
N VAL A 269 28.32 4.45 7.94
CA VAL A 269 28.18 4.23 6.49
C VAL A 269 27.90 5.54 5.78
N TYR A 270 26.92 6.33 6.23
CA TYR A 270 26.60 7.59 5.58
C TYR A 270 27.72 8.63 5.71
N ASP A 271 28.40 8.69 6.87
CA ASP A 271 29.56 9.57 7.07
C ASP A 271 30.73 9.20 6.13
N PHE A 272 30.85 7.93 5.73
CA PHE A 272 31.88 7.49 4.77
C PHE A 272 31.53 7.90 3.33
N TRP A 273 30.26 7.80 2.94
CA TRP A 273 29.83 8.08 1.56
C TRP A 273 29.58 9.57 1.27
N PHE A 274 29.21 10.35 2.30
CA PHE A 274 28.71 11.72 2.11
C PHE A 274 29.32 12.76 3.07
N ASP A 275 30.45 12.43 3.68
CA ASP A 275 31.10 13.19 4.75
C ASP A 275 30.33 13.23 6.08
N LYS A 276 31.11 13.51 7.14
CA LYS A 276 30.63 13.46 8.52
C LYS A 276 29.47 14.43 8.76
N GLY A 277 28.39 13.89 9.32
CA GLY A 277 27.22 14.68 9.72
C GLY A 277 26.21 14.92 8.60
N PHE A 278 26.34 14.20 7.48
CA PHE A 278 25.38 14.22 6.39
C PHE A 278 24.04 13.59 6.78
N ALA A 279 24.04 12.34 7.26
CA ALA A 279 22.84 11.69 7.78
C ALA A 279 22.49 12.29 9.15
N LYS A 280 21.68 13.35 9.14
CA LYS A 280 21.10 13.93 10.36
C LYS A 280 19.78 13.24 10.67
N ASN A 281 19.49 13.08 11.97
CA ASN A 281 18.20 12.58 12.45
C ASN A 281 17.84 11.14 12.02
N ILE A 282 18.82 10.24 11.98
CA ILE A 282 18.55 8.80 11.80
C ILE A 282 17.56 8.34 12.88
N SER A 283 16.37 7.91 12.44
CA SER A 283 15.29 7.46 13.31
C SER A 283 15.69 6.21 14.09
N MET A 284 15.41 6.20 15.39
CA MET A 284 15.59 4.99 16.22
C MET A 284 14.63 3.88 15.81
N GLN A 285 13.44 4.21 15.28
CA GLN A 285 12.50 3.21 14.78
C GLN A 285 13.07 2.52 13.53
N ALA A 286 13.68 3.28 12.61
CA ALA A 286 14.38 2.71 11.45
C ALA A 286 15.49 1.74 11.89
N CYS A 287 16.26 2.14 12.90
CA CYS A 287 17.33 1.30 13.46
C CYS A 287 16.79 0.03 14.14
N ALA A 288 15.65 0.13 14.83
CA ALA A 288 15.00 -1.03 15.43
C ALA A 288 14.41 -1.99 14.39
N GLU A 289 13.89 -1.47 13.27
CA GLU A 289 13.41 -2.29 12.16
C GLU A 289 14.58 -3.01 11.47
N ILE A 290 15.67 -2.30 11.18
CA ILE A 290 16.90 -2.91 10.64
C ILE A 290 17.47 -3.99 11.59
N LEU A 291 17.46 -3.73 12.91
CA LEU A 291 17.87 -4.72 13.89
C LEU A 291 16.98 -5.96 13.84
N SER A 292 15.67 -5.79 13.72
CA SER A 292 14.69 -6.89 13.63
C SER A 292 14.90 -7.72 12.37
N LEU A 293 15.13 -7.07 11.22
CA LEU A 293 15.49 -7.74 9.97
C LEU A 293 16.77 -8.57 10.13
N TYR A 294 17.80 -8.00 10.74
CA TYR A 294 19.06 -8.71 11.01
C TYR A 294 18.86 -9.92 11.93
N GLN A 295 18.09 -9.76 13.02
CA GLN A 295 17.76 -10.83 13.96
C GLN A 295 16.96 -11.96 13.30
N ALA A 296 16.01 -11.63 12.42
CA ALA A 296 15.25 -12.60 11.65
C ALA A 296 16.17 -13.36 10.67
N GLN A 297 17.09 -12.65 10.00
CA GLN A 297 18.06 -13.25 9.09
C GLN A 297 18.97 -14.26 9.81
N ILE A 298 19.54 -13.91 10.98
CA ILE A 298 20.44 -14.81 11.73
C ILE A 298 19.71 -16.00 12.35
N THR A 299 18.45 -15.82 12.78
CA THR A 299 17.67 -16.89 13.42
C THR A 299 17.31 -17.96 12.40
N ASN A 300 16.86 -17.53 11.22
CA ASN A 300 16.50 -18.45 10.14
C ASN A 300 17.71 -19.14 9.50
N LYS A 301 18.95 -18.60 9.62
CA LYS A 301 20.18 -19.30 9.20
C LYS A 301 20.62 -20.42 10.17
N LYS A 302 20.09 -20.46 11.39
CA LYS A 302 20.39 -21.51 12.39
C LYS A 302 19.42 -22.69 12.34
N SER A 303 18.28 -22.53 11.66
CA SER A 303 17.21 -23.52 11.55
C SER A 303 17.28 -24.38 10.29
N VAL A 304 18.26 -24.14 9.42
CA VAL A 304 18.59 -24.92 8.22
C VAL A 304 19.89 -25.66 8.49
#